data_AF-A0A4Z1AUL4-F1
#
_entry.id   AF-A0A4Z1AUL4-F1
#
_cell.length_a   1.000
_cell.length_b   1.000
_cell.length_c   1.000
_cell.angle_alpha   90.00
_cell.angle_beta   90.00
_cell.angle_gamma   90.00
#
_symmetry.space_group_name_H-M   'P 1'
#
loop_
_entity.id
_entity.type
_entity.pdbx_description
1 polymer ?
#
loop_
_entity_poly.entity_id
_entity_poly.type
_entity_poly.pdbx_seq_one_letter_code
_entity_poly.pdbx_strand_id
1 'polypeptide(L)'
;MIRLFISIVAFISTISCSQENEKFDSIFKLILSDKVISESDLSSYTKSSDLRIIRNSIFAKHGYIFKSDELKDFFAKKSWYKVRFHNVDNLLSQNDKRNIELISYKESNSEIQEFIAVDADVKPSQKDEMYFGFWHDSPVVASGWGDTLSLFPNGKIITRFNTMDCAKRVMAYAGSWVIEKNILIIRYSLKQHIEGGEFETASGSCGSDKELVNGQVKVLKLSPSMKVEYKVSSVSIDNNDYSLQGLPVISVEDARYWKLNDNPNYY
;
A
#
# COMPACT_ATOMS: atom_id res chain seq x y z
N MET A 1 50.42 -34.54 12.52
CA MET A 1 49.11 -34.05 13.00
C MET A 1 48.58 -33.08 11.95
N ILE A 2 47.82 -33.57 10.96
CA ILE A 2 47.28 -32.77 9.85
C ILE A 2 45.90 -32.27 10.27
N ARG A 3 45.73 -30.95 10.42
CA ARG A 3 44.41 -30.33 10.67
C ARG A 3 43.72 -30.08 9.33
N LEU A 4 42.66 -30.85 9.11
CA LEU A 4 41.70 -30.67 8.02
C LEU A 4 40.91 -29.38 8.29
N PHE A 5 41.16 -28.31 7.52
CA PHE A 5 40.27 -27.15 7.48
C PHE A 5 39.12 -27.51 6.53
N ILE A 6 37.98 -27.90 7.10
CA ILE A 6 36.74 -28.08 6.36
C ILE A 6 36.22 -26.67 6.01
N SER A 7 36.13 -26.39 4.71
CA SER A 7 35.51 -25.18 4.14
C SER A 7 34.03 -25.08 4.57
N ILE A 8 33.75 -24.25 5.56
CA ILE A 8 32.38 -23.92 6.04
C ILE A 8 31.65 -22.94 5.08
N VAL A 9 32.31 -22.47 4.01
CA VAL A 9 31.77 -21.41 3.13
C VAL A 9 30.68 -21.91 2.16
N ALA A 10 30.56 -23.22 1.92
CA ALA A 10 29.56 -23.78 0.99
C ALA A 10 28.20 -24.14 1.64
N PHE A 11 28.08 -24.10 2.97
CA PHE A 11 26.88 -24.57 3.68
C PHE A 11 25.87 -23.43 3.98
N ILE A 12 26.34 -22.18 4.03
CA ILE A 12 25.48 -21.02 4.33
C ILE A 12 24.68 -20.59 3.09
N SER A 13 25.27 -20.69 1.88
CA SER A 13 24.61 -20.31 0.63
C SER A 13 23.50 -21.28 0.22
N THR A 14 23.66 -22.58 0.50
CA THR A 14 22.67 -23.61 0.17
C THR A 14 21.42 -23.51 1.04
N ILE A 15 21.56 -23.22 2.34
CA ILE A 15 20.44 -23.03 3.28
C ILE A 15 19.62 -21.78 2.92
N SER A 16 20.29 -20.67 2.59
CA SER A 16 19.59 -19.44 2.18
C SER A 16 18.79 -19.63 0.89
N CYS A 17 19.31 -20.40 -0.07
CA CYS A 17 18.65 -20.68 -1.35
C CYS A 17 17.48 -21.66 -1.21
N SER A 18 17.57 -22.64 -0.30
CA SER A 18 16.46 -23.60 -0.07
C SER A 18 15.28 -22.95 0.66
N GLN A 19 15.53 -22.07 1.63
CA GLN A 19 14.48 -21.37 2.38
C GLN A 19 13.71 -20.36 1.53
N GLU A 20 14.37 -19.65 0.60
CA GLU A 20 13.67 -18.75 -0.34
C GLU A 20 12.78 -19.47 -1.34
N ASN A 21 13.09 -20.73 -1.68
CA ASN A 21 12.25 -21.52 -2.55
C ASN A 21 10.94 -21.95 -1.85
N GLU A 22 11.02 -22.48 -0.63
CA GLU A 22 9.84 -22.96 0.11
C GLU A 22 8.83 -21.85 0.41
N LYS A 23 9.30 -20.61 0.63
CA LYS A 23 8.48 -19.46 1.01
C LYS A 23 7.30 -19.20 0.06
N PHE A 24 7.48 -19.41 -1.24
CA PHE A 24 6.48 -19.08 -2.26
C PHE A 24 5.76 -20.30 -2.84
N ASP A 25 6.11 -21.52 -2.43
CA ASP A 25 5.63 -22.74 -3.08
C ASP A 25 4.10 -22.87 -3.01
N SER A 26 3.51 -22.61 -1.85
CA SER A 26 2.05 -22.69 -1.65
C SER A 26 1.30 -21.69 -2.54
N ILE A 27 1.75 -20.43 -2.59
CA ILE A 27 1.08 -19.39 -3.37
C ILE A 27 1.30 -19.60 -4.88
N PHE A 28 2.50 -20.04 -5.30
CA PHE A 28 2.77 -20.38 -6.69
C PHE A 28 1.92 -21.56 -7.16
N LYS A 29 1.69 -22.57 -6.31
CA LYS A 29 0.79 -23.69 -6.66
C LYS A 29 -0.63 -23.20 -6.98
N LEU A 30 -1.16 -22.24 -6.22
CA LEU A 30 -2.46 -21.63 -6.49
C LEU A 30 -2.46 -20.87 -7.82
N ILE A 31 -1.45 -20.03 -8.05
CA ILE A 31 -1.31 -19.23 -9.29
C ILE A 31 -1.19 -20.12 -10.54
N LEU A 32 -0.31 -21.12 -10.48
CA LEU A 32 -0.06 -22.04 -11.59
C LEU A 32 -1.27 -22.94 -11.89
N SER A 33 -2.14 -23.19 -10.90
CA SER A 33 -3.41 -23.90 -11.08
C SER A 33 -4.59 -22.98 -11.41
N ASP A 34 -4.32 -21.71 -11.73
CA ASP A 34 -5.32 -20.71 -12.12
C ASP A 34 -6.42 -20.49 -11.06
N LYS A 35 -6.10 -20.64 -9.78
CA LYS A 35 -7.04 -20.42 -8.68
C LYS A 35 -7.09 -18.95 -8.27
N VAL A 36 -8.27 -18.51 -7.85
CA VAL A 36 -8.46 -17.22 -7.17
C VAL A 36 -7.79 -17.27 -5.81
N ILE A 37 -6.99 -16.25 -5.51
CA ILE A 37 -6.29 -16.05 -4.25
C ILE A 37 -7.15 -15.18 -3.33
N SER A 38 -7.11 -15.46 -2.04
CA SER A 38 -7.77 -14.70 -0.99
C SER A 38 -6.78 -13.86 -0.18
N GLU A 39 -7.29 -12.88 0.58
CA GLU A 39 -6.46 -12.12 1.52
C GLU A 39 -5.74 -13.00 2.54
N SER A 40 -6.37 -14.11 2.97
CA SER A 40 -5.76 -15.06 3.89
C SER A 40 -4.57 -15.80 3.29
N ASP A 41 -4.61 -16.11 1.99
CA ASP A 41 -3.47 -16.72 1.29
C ASP A 41 -2.26 -15.78 1.24
N LEU A 42 -2.50 -14.47 1.31
CA LEU A 42 -1.46 -13.44 1.29
C LEU A 42 -1.04 -12.96 2.69
N SER A 43 -1.69 -13.42 3.77
CA SER A 43 -1.55 -12.88 5.12
C SER A 43 -0.13 -12.98 5.71
N SER A 44 0.66 -13.97 5.28
CA SER A 44 2.04 -14.17 5.72
C SER A 44 3.07 -13.32 4.95
N TYR A 45 2.67 -12.67 3.85
CA TYR A 45 3.55 -11.85 3.02
C TYR A 45 3.34 -10.37 3.36
N THR A 46 4.13 -9.89 4.31
CA THR A 46 4.02 -8.50 4.81
C THR A 46 4.90 -7.51 4.06
N LYS A 47 5.96 -7.99 3.38
CA LYS A 47 6.91 -7.15 2.65
C LYS A 47 6.45 -6.88 1.23
N SER A 48 6.61 -5.64 0.78
CA SER A 48 6.29 -5.22 -0.59
C SER A 48 7.07 -6.04 -1.63
N SER A 49 8.34 -6.36 -1.34
CA SER A 49 9.19 -7.17 -2.21
C SER A 49 8.69 -8.60 -2.42
N ASP A 50 8.11 -9.22 -1.40
CA ASP A 50 7.53 -10.56 -1.52
C ASP A 50 6.28 -10.55 -2.41
N LEU A 51 5.40 -9.56 -2.19
CA LEU A 51 4.18 -9.38 -2.96
C LEU A 51 4.48 -9.06 -4.43
N ARG A 52 5.55 -8.29 -4.69
CA ARG A 52 6.07 -8.07 -6.04
C ARG A 52 6.47 -9.37 -6.73
N ILE A 53 7.15 -10.28 -6.04
CA ILE A 53 7.48 -11.61 -6.58
C ILE A 53 6.21 -12.39 -6.89
N ILE A 54 5.23 -12.41 -5.97
CA ILE A 54 3.96 -13.14 -6.15
C ILE A 54 3.19 -12.60 -7.35
N ARG A 55 3.01 -11.26 -7.46
CA ARG A 55 2.35 -10.64 -8.62
C ARG A 55 3.06 -10.99 -9.92
N ASN A 56 4.40 -10.90 -9.95
CA ASN A 56 5.16 -11.19 -11.16
C ASN A 56 5.15 -12.68 -11.54
N SER A 57 4.87 -13.59 -10.61
CA SER A 57 4.74 -15.02 -10.94
C SER A 57 3.55 -15.32 -11.86
N ILE A 58 2.51 -14.48 -11.85
CA ILE A 58 1.36 -14.56 -12.77
C ILE A 58 1.82 -14.29 -14.21
N PHE A 59 2.66 -13.28 -14.42
CA PHE A 59 3.24 -13.01 -15.74
C PHE A 59 4.27 -14.09 -16.14
N ALA A 60 5.04 -14.59 -15.17
CA ALA A 60 6.01 -15.66 -15.38
C ALA A 60 5.35 -16.98 -15.83
N LYS A 61 4.19 -17.33 -15.25
CA LYS A 61 3.36 -18.48 -15.66
C LYS A 61 3.08 -18.50 -17.17
N HIS A 62 2.94 -17.31 -17.78
CA HIS A 62 2.70 -17.13 -19.21
C HIS A 62 3.97 -16.92 -20.05
N GLY A 63 5.16 -17.00 -19.43
CA GLY A 63 6.45 -16.88 -20.12
C GLY A 63 6.86 -15.44 -20.44
N TYR A 64 6.43 -14.46 -19.64
CA TYR A 64 6.82 -13.06 -19.81
C TYR A 64 8.34 -12.86 -19.66
N ILE A 65 8.95 -12.07 -20.54
CA ILE A 65 10.38 -11.73 -20.50
C ILE A 65 10.59 -10.50 -19.60
N PHE A 66 11.09 -10.74 -18.38
CA PHE A 66 11.37 -9.66 -17.43
C PHE A 66 12.57 -8.79 -17.84
N LYS A 67 12.39 -7.47 -17.68
CA LYS A 67 13.45 -6.46 -17.83
C LYS A 67 14.26 -6.22 -16.55
N SER A 68 13.66 -6.51 -15.39
CA SER A 68 14.33 -6.39 -14.09
C SER A 68 15.26 -7.58 -13.91
N ASP A 69 16.55 -7.34 -13.71
CA ASP A 69 17.54 -8.41 -13.50
C ASP A 69 17.18 -9.28 -12.30
N GLU A 70 16.74 -8.67 -11.20
CA GLU A 70 16.25 -9.38 -10.01
C GLU A 70 15.13 -10.40 -10.33
N LEU A 71 14.08 -9.98 -11.05
CA LEU A 71 12.96 -10.87 -11.41
C LEU A 71 13.41 -11.95 -12.41
N LYS A 72 14.25 -11.57 -13.37
CA LYS A 72 14.83 -12.50 -14.34
C LYS A 72 15.62 -13.60 -13.62
N ASP A 73 16.51 -13.22 -12.72
CA ASP A 73 17.37 -14.14 -11.97
C ASP A 73 16.56 -14.99 -10.99
N PHE A 74 15.52 -14.42 -10.37
CA PHE A 74 14.61 -15.16 -9.50
C PHE A 74 13.84 -16.24 -10.26
N PHE A 75 13.16 -15.89 -11.37
CA PHE A 75 12.33 -16.83 -12.10
C PHE A 75 13.14 -17.81 -12.97
N ALA A 76 14.35 -17.46 -13.42
CA ALA A 76 15.22 -18.38 -14.17
C ALA A 76 15.55 -19.68 -13.41
N LYS A 77 15.46 -19.66 -12.07
CA LYS A 77 15.68 -20.83 -11.21
C LYS A 77 14.44 -21.72 -11.08
N LYS A 78 13.27 -21.29 -11.56
CA LYS A 78 12.00 -22.03 -11.43
C LYS A 78 11.81 -22.96 -12.63
N SER A 79 11.68 -24.26 -12.38
CA SER A 79 11.58 -25.30 -13.42
C SER A 79 10.37 -25.15 -14.35
N TRP A 80 9.30 -24.51 -13.87
CA TRP A 80 8.07 -24.24 -14.63
C TRP A 80 8.15 -22.97 -15.49
N TYR A 81 9.12 -22.08 -15.25
CA TYR A 81 9.24 -20.82 -15.99
C TYR A 81 10.00 -21.01 -17.31
N LYS A 82 9.38 -20.57 -18.41
CA LYS A 82 9.98 -20.62 -19.76
C LYS A 82 9.71 -19.29 -20.46
N VAL A 83 10.77 -18.56 -20.80
CA VAL A 83 10.68 -17.28 -21.53
C VAL A 83 10.07 -17.48 -22.93
N ARG A 84 9.11 -16.62 -23.30
CA ARG A 84 8.37 -16.72 -24.57
C ARG A 84 8.01 -15.36 -25.17
N PHE A 85 7.49 -14.42 -24.38
CA PHE A 85 6.84 -13.21 -24.91
C PHE A 85 7.27 -11.94 -24.20
N HIS A 86 7.32 -10.82 -24.92
CA HIS A 86 7.52 -9.48 -24.35
C HIS A 86 6.23 -8.84 -23.83
N ASN A 87 5.07 -9.39 -24.17
CA ASN A 87 3.76 -9.01 -23.66
C ASN A 87 2.90 -10.27 -23.52
N VAL A 88 2.24 -10.45 -22.36
CA VAL A 88 1.36 -11.58 -22.06
C VAL A 88 -0.05 -11.16 -21.69
N ASP A 89 -0.42 -9.88 -21.85
CA ASP A 89 -1.67 -9.29 -21.38
C ASP A 89 -2.90 -10.03 -21.93
N ASN A 90 -2.83 -10.44 -23.21
CA ASN A 90 -3.88 -11.22 -23.88
C ASN A 90 -3.95 -12.70 -23.45
N LEU A 91 -2.98 -13.18 -22.67
CA LEU A 91 -2.93 -14.54 -22.15
C LEU A 91 -3.46 -14.63 -20.71
N LEU A 92 -3.67 -13.49 -20.04
CA LEU A 92 -4.14 -13.43 -18.65
C LEU A 92 -5.59 -13.90 -18.56
N SER A 93 -5.84 -14.91 -17.72
CA SER A 93 -7.18 -15.36 -17.39
C SER A 93 -7.93 -14.32 -16.55
N GLN A 94 -9.24 -14.51 -16.36
CA GLN A 94 -10.00 -13.67 -15.43
C GLN A 94 -9.50 -13.82 -13.99
N ASN A 95 -9.10 -15.03 -13.60
CA ASN A 95 -8.51 -15.28 -12.27
C ASN A 95 -7.15 -14.61 -12.13
N ASP A 96 -6.31 -14.61 -13.18
CA ASP A 96 -5.05 -13.88 -13.18
C ASP A 96 -5.28 -12.38 -12.96
N LYS A 97 -6.22 -11.76 -13.67
CA LYS A 97 -6.55 -10.33 -13.51
C LYS A 97 -7.03 -10.00 -12.09
N ARG A 98 -7.96 -10.80 -11.56
CA ARG A 98 -8.46 -10.65 -10.19
C ARG A 98 -7.35 -10.81 -9.13
N ASN A 99 -6.45 -11.77 -9.33
CA ASN A 99 -5.31 -11.97 -8.45
C ASN A 99 -4.32 -10.80 -8.54
N ILE A 100 -4.02 -10.31 -9.75
CA ILE A 100 -3.15 -9.15 -9.96
C ILE A 100 -3.69 -7.93 -9.22
N GLU A 101 -4.99 -7.66 -9.32
CA GLU A 101 -5.65 -6.54 -8.64
C GLU A 101 -5.44 -6.64 -7.11
N LEU A 102 -5.83 -7.76 -6.51
CA LEU A 102 -5.66 -8.03 -5.07
C LEU A 102 -4.21 -7.89 -4.61
N ILE A 103 -3.29 -8.57 -5.30
CA ILE A 103 -1.87 -8.58 -4.91
C ILE A 103 -1.28 -7.18 -5.08
N SER A 104 -1.63 -6.45 -6.14
CA SER A 104 -1.12 -5.08 -6.36
C SER A 104 -1.60 -4.10 -5.29
N TYR A 105 -2.86 -4.21 -4.86
CA TYR A 105 -3.36 -3.43 -3.73
C TYR A 105 -2.57 -3.72 -2.45
N LYS A 106 -2.39 -5.01 -2.12
CA LYS A 106 -1.61 -5.42 -0.94
C LYS A 106 -0.14 -4.97 -1.03
N GLU A 107 0.50 -5.15 -2.19
CA GLU A 107 1.90 -4.73 -2.48
C GLU A 107 2.05 -3.23 -2.21
N SER A 108 1.14 -2.42 -2.74
CA SER A 108 1.16 -0.97 -2.58
C SER A 108 0.96 -0.52 -1.13
N ASN A 109 0.10 -1.21 -0.37
CA ASN A 109 -0.10 -0.92 1.05
C ASN A 109 1.15 -1.28 1.86
N SER A 110 1.76 -2.44 1.60
CA SER A 110 3.03 -2.81 2.23
C SER A 110 4.15 -1.80 1.94
N GLU A 111 4.24 -1.26 0.72
CA GLU A 111 5.22 -0.23 0.38
C GLU A 111 4.99 1.07 1.17
N ILE A 112 3.73 1.49 1.35
CA ILE A 112 3.41 2.63 2.22
C ILE A 112 3.76 2.34 3.68
N GLN A 113 3.44 1.14 4.18
CA GLN A 113 3.75 0.73 5.55
C GLN A 113 5.25 0.73 5.83
N GLU A 114 6.05 0.21 4.89
CA GLU A 114 7.51 0.27 4.95
C GLU A 114 8.03 1.73 4.96
N PHE A 115 7.40 2.61 4.18
CA PHE A 115 7.76 4.03 4.17
C PHE A 115 7.43 4.77 5.48
N ILE A 116 6.28 4.49 6.10
CA ILE A 116 5.89 5.15 7.35
C ILE A 116 6.58 4.58 8.59
N ALA A 117 7.15 3.37 8.50
CA ALA A 117 7.92 2.77 9.58
C ALA A 117 9.27 3.48 9.84
N VAL A 118 9.74 4.26 8.87
CA VAL A 118 10.97 5.07 9.00
C VAL A 118 10.61 6.46 9.53
N ASP A 119 11.44 7.04 10.39
CA ASP A 119 11.24 8.40 10.88
C ASP A 119 11.30 9.44 9.75
N ALA A 120 10.56 10.55 9.90
CA ALA A 120 10.79 11.73 9.08
C ALA A 120 12.02 12.50 9.56
N ASP A 121 12.68 13.22 8.64
CA ASP A 121 13.86 14.05 8.95
C ASP A 121 13.54 15.15 9.97
N VAL A 122 12.34 15.70 9.89
CA VAL A 122 11.80 16.68 10.83
C VAL A 122 10.54 16.08 11.45
N LYS A 123 10.49 16.10 12.79
CA LYS A 123 9.38 15.54 13.56
C LYS A 123 8.53 16.65 14.18
N PRO A 124 7.21 16.42 14.34
CA PRO A 124 6.35 17.25 15.18
C PRO A 124 6.91 17.34 16.61
N SER A 125 6.64 18.47 17.25
CA SER A 125 7.08 18.72 18.62
C SER A 125 6.05 18.20 19.63
N GLN A 126 6.41 18.17 20.92
CA GLN A 126 5.52 17.68 21.98
C GLN A 126 4.18 18.43 22.04
N LYS A 127 4.16 19.73 21.75
CA LYS A 127 2.92 20.53 21.69
C LYS A 127 1.97 20.09 20.56
N ASP A 128 2.47 19.31 19.59
CA ASP A 128 1.69 18.86 18.43
C ASP A 128 1.05 17.47 18.69
N GLU A 129 1.25 16.87 19.87
CA GLU A 129 0.69 15.56 20.26
C GLU A 129 -0.83 15.48 20.11
N MET A 130 -1.53 16.60 20.34
CA MET A 130 -2.98 16.67 20.16
C MET A 130 -3.43 16.32 18.73
N TYR A 131 -2.58 16.53 17.72
CA TYR A 131 -2.86 16.22 16.32
C TYR A 131 -2.59 14.76 15.94
N PHE A 132 -1.92 13.98 16.79
CA PHE A 132 -1.63 12.59 16.47
C PHE A 132 -2.92 11.76 16.41
N GLY A 133 -2.98 10.85 15.45
CA GLY A 133 -4.10 9.91 15.31
C GLY A 133 -4.63 9.81 13.90
N PHE A 134 -5.77 9.13 13.80
CA PHE A 134 -6.52 8.89 12.58
C PHE A 134 -7.74 9.81 12.54
N TRP A 135 -7.75 10.68 11.55
CA TRP A 135 -8.76 11.71 11.33
C TRP A 135 -9.56 11.40 10.07
N HIS A 136 -10.88 11.56 10.13
CA HIS A 136 -11.81 11.23 9.05
C HIS A 136 -12.73 12.43 8.79
N ASP A 137 -13.12 12.65 7.53
CA ASP A 137 -13.97 13.75 7.06
C ASP A 137 -15.45 13.65 7.49
N SER A 138 -15.78 12.64 8.30
CA SER A 138 -17.09 12.45 8.93
C SER A 138 -16.91 11.91 10.36
N PRO A 139 -17.78 12.29 11.31
CA PRO A 139 -17.74 11.78 12.69
C PRO A 139 -18.13 10.29 12.79
N VAL A 140 -18.66 9.70 11.72
CA VAL A 140 -19.06 8.30 11.65
C VAL A 140 -18.62 7.66 10.34
N VAL A 141 -18.37 6.35 10.39
CA VAL A 141 -18.03 5.53 9.22
C VAL A 141 -19.24 4.67 8.87
N ALA A 142 -19.69 4.76 7.63
CA ALA A 142 -20.81 3.97 7.13
C ALA A 142 -20.29 2.75 6.36
N SER A 143 -20.64 2.63 5.08
CA SER A 143 -20.23 1.51 4.21
C SER A 143 -18.82 1.63 3.62
N GLY A 144 -18.14 2.75 3.86
CA GLY A 144 -16.76 2.96 3.44
C GLY A 144 -16.17 4.23 4.04
N TRP A 145 -14.89 4.43 3.78
CA TRP A 145 -14.13 5.57 4.29
C TRP A 145 -14.34 6.78 3.38
N GLY A 146 -14.58 7.94 3.97
CA GLY A 146 -14.36 9.23 3.33
C GLY A 146 -12.88 9.60 3.32
N ASP A 147 -12.57 10.87 3.09
CA ASP A 147 -11.20 11.36 3.13
C ASP A 147 -10.61 11.23 4.54
N THR A 148 -9.35 10.80 4.63
CA THR A 148 -8.66 10.57 5.92
C THR A 148 -7.29 11.22 5.98
N LEU A 149 -6.89 11.62 7.19
CA LEU A 149 -5.55 12.06 7.54
C LEU A 149 -5.03 11.21 8.70
N SER A 150 -3.97 10.44 8.48
CA SER A 150 -3.23 9.74 9.53
C SER A 150 -1.98 10.54 9.89
N LEU A 151 -1.94 11.17 11.05
CA LEU A 151 -0.82 11.99 11.52
C LEU A 151 0.00 11.22 12.55
N PHE A 152 1.22 10.83 12.19
CA PHE A 152 2.06 9.97 13.00
C PHE A 152 3.03 10.76 13.91
N PRO A 153 3.31 10.27 15.13
CA PRO A 153 4.29 10.89 16.03
C PRO A 153 5.72 10.97 15.46
N ASN A 154 6.09 10.05 14.58
CA ASN A 154 7.39 10.03 13.92
C ASN A 154 7.51 11.03 12.75
N GLY A 155 6.51 11.90 12.59
CA GLY A 155 6.46 12.92 11.54
C GLY A 155 6.04 12.41 10.17
N LYS A 156 5.57 11.17 10.06
CA LYS A 156 4.96 10.65 8.84
C LYS A 156 3.48 10.99 8.75
N ILE A 157 2.97 11.06 7.53
CA ILE A 157 1.55 11.28 7.25
C ILE A 157 1.10 10.37 6.11
N ILE A 158 -0.14 9.91 6.19
CA ILE A 158 -0.87 9.33 5.06
C ILE A 158 -2.17 10.11 4.89
N THR A 159 -2.46 10.55 3.67
CA THR A 159 -3.76 11.12 3.31
C THR A 159 -4.44 10.19 2.32
N ARG A 160 -5.56 9.58 2.68
CA ARG A 160 -6.32 8.69 1.78
C ARG A 160 -7.59 9.38 1.34
N PHE A 161 -7.97 9.13 0.10
CA PHE A 161 -9.20 9.67 -0.47
C PHE A 161 -10.36 8.70 -0.26
N ASN A 162 -11.56 9.26 -0.31
CA ASN A 162 -12.84 8.57 -0.19
C ASN A 162 -12.89 7.28 -1.03
N THR A 163 -13.08 6.15 -0.36
CA THR A 163 -13.12 4.81 -0.99
C THR A 163 -14.40 4.55 -1.76
N MET A 164 -15.44 5.38 -1.55
CA MET A 164 -16.70 5.31 -2.28
C MET A 164 -16.63 6.05 -3.62
N ASP A 165 -15.61 6.89 -3.85
CA ASP A 165 -15.29 7.41 -5.18
C ASP A 165 -14.55 6.34 -5.99
N CYS A 166 -15.29 5.29 -6.39
CA CYS A 166 -14.79 4.13 -7.12
C CYS A 166 -14.16 4.45 -8.49
N ALA A 167 -14.41 5.65 -9.04
CA ALA A 167 -13.76 6.14 -10.25
C ALA A 167 -12.38 6.79 -9.98
N LYS A 168 -12.04 7.07 -8.71
CA LYS A 168 -10.84 7.82 -8.35
C LYS A 168 -9.58 7.01 -8.63
N ARG A 169 -8.66 7.61 -9.40
CA ARG A 169 -7.36 6.99 -9.68
C ARG A 169 -6.36 7.14 -8.56
N VAL A 170 -6.36 8.28 -7.86
CA VAL A 170 -5.42 8.53 -6.77
C VAL A 170 -6.08 8.07 -5.48
N MET A 171 -5.45 7.12 -4.80
CA MET A 171 -6.01 6.51 -3.59
C MET A 171 -5.44 7.16 -2.33
N ALA A 172 -4.14 7.49 -2.35
CA ALA A 172 -3.49 8.11 -1.22
C ALA A 172 -2.23 8.89 -1.61
N TYR A 173 -1.80 9.76 -0.71
CA TYR A 173 -0.42 10.24 -0.65
C TYR A 173 0.18 9.89 0.70
N ALA A 174 1.51 9.70 0.73
CA ALA A 174 2.26 9.54 1.97
C ALA A 174 3.49 10.44 1.96
N GLY A 175 3.87 10.95 3.13
CA GLY A 175 4.90 11.97 3.24
C GLY A 175 5.35 12.24 4.67
N SER A 176 5.88 13.43 4.88
CA SER A 176 6.14 13.98 6.21
C SER A 176 5.28 15.21 6.51
N TRP A 177 5.05 15.48 7.79
CA TRP A 177 4.28 16.63 8.24
C TRP A 177 4.91 17.30 9.46
N VAL A 178 4.66 18.59 9.59
CA VAL A 178 4.93 19.42 10.78
C VAL A 178 3.88 20.53 10.87
N ILE A 179 3.75 21.15 12.05
CA ILE A 179 2.94 22.36 12.22
C ILE A 179 3.83 23.54 12.62
N GLU A 180 3.73 24.63 11.86
CA GLU A 180 4.40 25.89 12.14
C GLU A 180 3.37 27.02 12.18
N LYS A 181 3.19 27.67 13.34
CA LYS A 181 2.28 28.82 13.52
C LYS A 181 0.87 28.56 12.94
N ASN A 182 0.28 27.41 13.25
CA ASN A 182 -1.04 26.95 12.75
C ASN A 182 -1.11 26.65 11.25
N ILE A 183 0.04 26.46 10.60
CA ILE A 183 0.13 25.94 9.23
C ILE A 183 0.61 24.49 9.30
N LEU A 184 -0.23 23.57 8.86
CA LEU A 184 0.13 22.18 8.59
C LEU A 184 0.90 22.12 7.28
N ILE A 185 2.20 21.84 7.37
CA ILE A 185 3.08 21.73 6.21
C ILE A 185 3.29 20.25 5.92
N ILE A 186 2.84 19.79 4.76
CA ILE A 186 3.00 18.41 4.32
C ILE A 186 3.94 18.34 3.12
N ARG A 187 4.86 17.38 3.14
CA ARG A 187 5.74 17.06 2.00
C ARG A 187 5.47 15.63 1.57
N TYR A 188 4.66 15.48 0.54
CA TYR A 188 4.35 14.18 -0.04
C TYR A 188 5.53 13.65 -0.84
N SER A 189 5.94 12.44 -0.51
CA SER A 189 7.04 11.73 -1.18
C SER A 189 6.54 10.54 -1.97
N LEU A 190 5.34 10.03 -1.68
CA LEU A 190 4.71 8.91 -2.35
C LEU A 190 3.29 9.28 -2.78
N LYS A 191 2.87 8.77 -3.94
CA LYS A 191 1.50 8.78 -4.43
C LYS A 191 1.07 7.35 -4.73
N GLN A 192 0.00 6.88 -4.10
CA GLN A 192 -0.64 5.61 -4.43
C GLN A 192 -1.74 5.86 -5.46
N HIS A 193 -1.68 5.16 -6.58
CA HIS A 193 -2.64 5.32 -7.66
C HIS A 193 -2.88 4.05 -8.45
N ILE A 194 -3.99 4.02 -9.17
CA ILE A 194 -4.38 2.93 -10.05
C ILE A 194 -3.87 3.23 -11.48
N GLU A 195 -3.04 2.33 -12.00
CA GLU A 195 -2.57 2.33 -13.39
C GLU A 195 -3.36 1.36 -14.26
N GLY A 196 -3.63 1.76 -15.50
CA GLY A 196 -4.50 1.01 -16.39
C GLY A 196 -5.94 1.00 -15.88
N GLY A 197 -6.59 -0.16 -16.03
CA GLY A 197 -8.00 -0.36 -15.67
C GLY A 197 -8.98 0.26 -16.65
N GLU A 198 -10.22 -0.19 -16.56
CA GLU A 198 -11.34 0.21 -17.40
C GLU A 198 -12.46 0.78 -16.54
N PHE A 199 -13.16 1.79 -17.06
CA PHE A 199 -14.32 2.34 -16.38
C PHE A 199 -15.56 1.57 -16.77
N GLU A 200 -16.23 0.98 -15.79
CA GLU A 200 -17.53 0.34 -15.93
C GLU A 200 -18.60 1.17 -15.20
N THR A 201 -19.88 0.95 -15.53
CA THR A 201 -20.97 1.54 -14.77
C THR A 201 -20.98 0.93 -13.39
N ALA A 202 -21.01 1.79 -12.35
CA ALA A 202 -21.05 1.31 -10.98
C ALA A 202 -22.31 0.47 -10.73
N SER A 203 -22.13 -0.76 -10.26
CA SER A 203 -23.23 -1.70 -10.01
C SER A 203 -23.50 -1.97 -8.52
N GLY A 204 -22.63 -1.44 -7.64
CA GLY A 204 -22.66 -1.65 -6.19
C GLY A 204 -22.83 -0.38 -5.38
N SER A 205 -22.19 -0.33 -4.21
CA SER A 205 -22.33 0.78 -3.23
C SER A 205 -21.55 2.04 -3.59
N CYS A 206 -20.95 2.15 -4.77
CA CYS A 206 -20.11 3.28 -5.17
C CYS A 206 -20.90 4.60 -5.13
N GLY A 207 -20.24 5.65 -4.61
CA GLY A 207 -20.76 7.02 -4.61
C GLY A 207 -20.49 7.77 -5.93
N SER A 208 -19.90 7.11 -6.93
CA SER A 208 -19.60 7.66 -8.25
C SER A 208 -20.32 6.87 -9.34
N ASP A 209 -20.63 7.51 -10.47
CA ASP A 209 -21.38 6.91 -11.59
C ASP A 209 -20.66 5.71 -12.23
N LYS A 210 -19.34 5.66 -12.08
CA LYS A 210 -18.47 4.63 -12.67
C LYS A 210 -17.55 4.04 -11.62
N GLU A 211 -17.11 2.81 -11.88
CA GLU A 211 -16.08 2.14 -11.11
C GLU A 211 -14.88 1.79 -12.00
N LEU A 212 -13.68 1.92 -11.45
CA LEU A 212 -12.45 1.53 -12.14
C LEU A 212 -12.11 0.08 -11.78
N VAL A 213 -12.17 -0.81 -12.76
CA VAL A 213 -11.92 -2.25 -12.58
C VAL A 213 -10.66 -2.69 -13.32
N ASN A 214 -10.09 -3.83 -12.92
CA ASN A 214 -8.91 -4.44 -13.57
C ASN A 214 -7.66 -3.53 -13.59
N GLY A 215 -7.62 -2.53 -12.72
CA GLY A 215 -6.46 -1.66 -12.55
C GLY A 215 -5.40 -2.29 -11.65
N GLN A 216 -4.16 -1.83 -11.79
CA GLN A 216 -3.08 -2.20 -10.87
C GLN A 216 -2.78 -1.03 -9.95
N VAL A 217 -2.85 -1.28 -8.64
CA VAL A 217 -2.46 -0.26 -7.66
C VAL A 217 -0.94 -0.22 -7.59
N LYS A 218 -0.37 0.98 -7.71
CA LYS A 218 1.07 1.22 -7.63
C LYS A 218 1.36 2.41 -6.74
N VAL A 219 2.60 2.45 -6.26
CA VAL A 219 3.15 3.61 -5.56
C VAL A 219 4.19 4.28 -6.46
N LEU A 220 4.01 5.58 -6.66
CA LEU A 220 4.94 6.45 -7.36
C LEU A 220 5.73 7.28 -6.35
N LYS A 221 7.06 7.21 -6.41
CA LYS A 221 7.94 8.13 -5.69
C LYS A 221 7.93 9.51 -6.37
N LEU A 222 7.67 10.54 -5.59
CA LEU A 222 7.68 11.94 -6.00
C LEU A 222 9.08 12.52 -5.78
N SER A 223 9.73 12.96 -6.87
CA SER A 223 11.06 13.56 -6.84
C SER A 223 11.11 14.77 -7.78
N PRO A 224 11.13 16.01 -7.27
CA PRO A 224 11.12 16.38 -5.84
C PRO A 224 9.80 16.04 -5.15
N SER A 225 9.81 16.04 -3.81
CA SER A 225 8.59 15.89 -3.02
C SER A 225 7.63 17.06 -3.26
N MET A 226 6.32 16.78 -3.21
CA MET A 226 5.27 17.77 -3.38
C MET A 226 4.97 18.42 -2.03
N LYS A 227 5.25 19.71 -1.90
CA LYS A 227 4.95 20.49 -0.69
C LYS A 227 3.56 21.12 -0.80
N VAL A 228 2.76 20.97 0.25
CA VAL A 228 1.49 21.68 0.43
C VAL A 228 1.46 22.29 1.83
N GLU A 229 0.73 23.39 1.97
CA GLU A 229 0.56 24.12 3.22
C GLU A 229 -0.92 24.36 3.43
N TYR A 230 -1.42 23.97 4.59
CA TYR A 230 -2.82 24.16 4.96
C TYR A 230 -2.92 24.91 6.27
N LYS A 231 -3.83 25.88 6.36
CA LYS A 231 -4.23 26.43 7.65
C LYS A 231 -4.91 25.33 8.46
N VAL A 232 -4.47 25.13 9.70
CA VAL A 232 -5.05 24.14 10.61
C VAL A 232 -5.53 24.82 11.89
N SER A 233 -6.74 24.47 12.35
CA SER A 233 -7.25 24.94 13.64
C SER A 233 -6.56 24.21 14.80
N SER A 234 -6.61 24.79 16.00
CA SER A 234 -6.38 23.99 17.21
C SER A 234 -7.40 22.86 17.31
N VAL A 235 -7.03 21.76 17.97
CA VAL A 235 -7.96 20.68 18.30
C VAL A 235 -9.02 21.21 19.27
N SER A 236 -10.28 20.95 18.95
CA SER A 236 -11.44 21.27 19.79
C SER A 236 -12.34 20.04 19.92
N ILE A 237 -13.35 20.08 20.79
CA ILE A 237 -14.33 18.99 20.91
C ILE A 237 -15.62 19.40 20.19
N ASP A 238 -16.07 18.57 19.26
CA ASP A 238 -17.39 18.69 18.66
C ASP A 238 -18.44 18.03 19.57
N ASN A 239 -19.35 18.83 20.12
CA ASN A 239 -20.42 18.37 21.02
C ASN A 239 -21.75 18.13 20.29
N ASN A 240 -21.77 18.05 18.97
CA ASN A 240 -23.00 17.77 18.22
C ASN A 240 -23.52 16.34 18.45
N ASP A 241 -24.84 16.17 18.39
CA ASP A 241 -25.61 14.97 18.78
C ASP A 241 -25.28 13.67 18.01
N TYR A 242 -24.48 13.71 16.94
CA TYR A 242 -24.17 12.53 16.13
C TYR A 242 -23.18 11.55 16.80
N SER A 243 -22.37 12.01 17.75
CA SER A 243 -21.44 11.18 18.51
C SER A 243 -21.86 11.15 19.98
N LEU A 244 -22.25 9.98 20.49
CA LEU A 244 -22.63 9.77 21.91
C LEU A 244 -21.58 10.27 22.92
N GLN A 245 -20.34 10.49 22.46
CA GLN A 245 -19.24 11.17 23.15
C GLN A 245 -18.67 12.19 22.17
N GLY A 246 -18.55 13.46 22.55
CA GLY A 246 -18.01 14.49 21.66
C GLY A 246 -16.62 14.10 21.13
N LEU A 247 -16.40 14.23 19.82
CA LEU A 247 -15.15 13.82 19.16
C LEU A 247 -14.18 15.01 19.02
N PRO A 248 -12.86 14.80 19.18
CA PRO A 248 -11.89 15.80 18.80
C PRO A 248 -12.01 16.14 17.31
N VAL A 249 -12.00 17.43 16.99
CA VAL A 249 -12.16 17.95 15.63
C VAL A 249 -11.11 19.00 15.32
N ILE A 250 -10.60 18.96 14.10
CA ILE A 250 -9.75 19.99 13.49
C ILE A 250 -10.39 20.48 12.20
N SER A 251 -10.09 21.71 11.82
CA SER A 251 -10.32 22.21 10.46
C SER A 251 -8.98 22.27 9.73
N VAL A 252 -8.92 21.73 8.52
CA VAL A 252 -7.79 21.84 7.60
C VAL A 252 -8.32 22.57 6.37
N GLU A 253 -7.91 23.83 6.18
CA GLU A 253 -8.61 24.80 5.34
C GLU A 253 -10.10 24.88 5.70
N ASP A 254 -10.98 24.65 4.71
CA ASP A 254 -12.43 24.69 4.85
C ASP A 254 -13.03 23.32 5.25
N ALA A 255 -12.22 22.25 5.27
CA ALA A 255 -12.66 20.91 5.57
C ALA A 255 -12.51 20.59 7.07
N ARG A 256 -13.49 19.88 7.64
CA ARG A 256 -13.46 19.40 9.02
C ARG A 256 -13.09 17.93 9.06
N TYR A 257 -12.27 17.56 10.04
CA TYR A 257 -11.89 16.17 10.30
C TYR A 257 -12.06 15.83 11.78
N TRP A 258 -12.71 14.70 12.05
CA TRP A 258 -12.93 14.16 13.39
C TRP A 258 -11.92 13.05 13.68
N LYS A 259 -11.32 13.06 14.87
CA LYS A 259 -10.41 12.00 15.31
C LYS A 259 -11.24 10.78 15.70
N LEU A 260 -11.17 9.72 14.91
CA LEU A 260 -11.88 8.45 15.19
C LEU A 260 -11.01 7.47 15.98
N ASN A 261 -9.69 7.64 15.97
CA ASN A 261 -8.78 6.78 16.73
C ASN A 261 -7.47 7.51 17.05
N ASP A 262 -6.90 7.23 18.23
CA ASP A 262 -5.58 7.75 18.61
C ASP A 262 -4.43 7.02 17.89
N ASN A 263 -4.66 5.78 17.42
CA ASN A 263 -3.70 5.07 16.59
C ASN A 263 -3.82 5.57 15.13
N PRO A 264 -2.79 6.23 14.57
CA PRO A 264 -2.82 6.70 13.18
C PRO A 264 -2.85 5.54 12.14
N ASN A 265 -2.54 4.31 12.56
CA ASN A 265 -2.65 3.08 11.76
C ASN A 265 -4.02 2.37 11.89
N TYR A 266 -5.07 3.08 12.31
CA TYR A 266 -6.39 2.49 12.51
C TYR A 266 -7.11 2.01 11.22
N TYR A 267 -6.76 2.60 10.07
CA TYR A 267 -7.33 2.27 8.77
C TYR A 267 -7.20 0.77 8.42
#